data_AF-A0A7L2ILE9-F1
#
_entry.id   AF-A0A7L2ILE9-F1
#
_cell.length_a   1.000
_cell.length_b   1.000
_cell.length_c   1.000
_cell.angle_alpha   90.00
_cell.angle_beta   90.00
_cell.angle_gamma   90.00
#
_symmetry.space_group_name_H-M   'P 1'
#
loop_
_entity.id
_entity.type
_entity.pdbx_description
1 polymer ?
#
loop_
_entity_poly.entity_id
_entity_poly.type
_entity_poly.pdbx_seq_one_letter_code
_entity_poly.pdbx_strand_id
1 'polypeptide(L)' 'LCGYPPFYDENDAKLFEQILRAEYEFDSPYWDDISDSAKDFIQHLMEKDPSKRFTCEQALQHPW' A
#
# COMPACT_ATOMS: atom_id res chain seq x y z
N LEU A 1 5.47 6.51 -5.96
CA LEU A 1 6.84 6.32 -5.46
C LEU A 1 7.65 5.37 -6.33
N CYS A 2 7.05 4.29 -6.85
CA CYS A 2 7.73 3.30 -7.71
C CYS A 2 7.26 3.24 -9.18
N GLY A 3 6.14 3.88 -9.54
CA GLY A 3 5.69 4.01 -10.94
C GLY A 3 4.77 2.91 -11.49
N TYR A 4 4.33 1.96 -10.65
CA TYR A 4 3.40 0.88 -11.02
C TYR A 4 2.28 0.70 -9.96
N PRO A 5 1.12 0.12 -10.32
CA PRO A 5 0.04 -0.12 -9.36
C PRO A 5 0.40 -1.24 -8.36
N PRO A 6 -0.02 -1.15 -7.08
CA PRO A 6 0.33 -2.13 -6.05
C PRO A 6 -0.41 -3.48 -6.20
N PHE A 7 -1.47 -3.53 -7.00
CA PHE A 7 -2.18 -4.76 -7.36
C PHE A 7 -2.25 -4.85 -8.88
N TYR A 8 -1.79 -5.97 -9.43
CA TYR A 8 -1.82 -6.24 -10.86
C TYR A 8 -1.79 -7.74 -11.13
N ASP A 9 -2.76 -8.21 -11.90
CA ASP A 9 -2.77 -9.55 -12.47
C ASP A 9 -3.49 -9.46 -13.83
N GLU A 10 -3.07 -10.25 -14.82
CA GLU A 10 -3.76 -10.34 -16.10
C GLU A 10 -5.15 -10.99 -15.97
N ASN A 11 -5.39 -11.70 -14.87
CA ASN A 11 -6.66 -12.29 -14.52
C ASN A 11 -7.38 -11.45 -13.46
N ASP A 12 -8.53 -10.89 -13.83
CA ASP A 12 -9.36 -10.07 -12.93
C ASP A 12 -9.69 -10.77 -11.61
N ALA A 13 -9.96 -12.08 -11.61
CA ALA A 13 -10.32 -12.80 -10.39
C ALA A 13 -9.15 -12.85 -9.39
N LYS A 14 -7.92 -13.01 -9.88
CA LYS A 14 -6.72 -12.97 -9.04
C LYS A 14 -6.41 -11.55 -8.57
N LEU A 15 -6.60 -10.55 -9.44
CA LEU A 15 -6.49 -9.15 -9.06
C LEU A 15 -7.46 -8.81 -7.90
N PHE A 16 -8.73 -9.21 -8.01
CA PHE A 16 -9.69 -9.01 -6.93
C PHE A 16 -9.32 -9.76 -5.65
N GLU A 17 -8.77 -10.98 -5.75
CA GLU A 17 -8.28 -11.73 -4.59
C GLU A 17 -7.15 -10.99 -3.87
N GLN A 18 -6.17 -10.46 -4.59
CA GLN A 18 -5.07 -9.65 -4.03
C GLN A 18 -5.61 -8.41 -3.31
N ILE A 19 -6.54 -7.68 -3.94
CA ILE A 19 -7.18 -6.49 -3.36
C ILE A 19 -7.93 -6.85 -2.07
N LEU A 20 -8.72 -7.92 -2.08
CA LEU A 20 -9.48 -8.37 -0.90
C LEU A 20 -8.58 -8.84 0.24
N ARG A 21 -7.37 -9.29 -0.06
CA ARG A 21 -6.38 -9.68 0.94
C ARG A 21 -5.46 -8.54 1.36
N ALA A 22 -5.47 -7.41 0.63
CA ALA A 22 -4.47 -6.36 0.74
C ALA A 22 -3.04 -6.91 0.59
N GLU A 23 -2.86 -7.85 -0.34
CA GLU A 23 -1.56 -8.43 -0.69
C GLU A 23 -0.86 -7.54 -1.72
N TYR A 24 0.08 -6.72 -1.26
CA TYR A 24 0.97 -5.90 -2.09
C TYR A 24 2.38 -5.91 -1.47
N GLU A 25 3.38 -5.64 -2.28
CA GLU A 25 4.79 -5.70 -1.87
C GLU A 25 5.54 -4.42 -2.24
N PHE A 26 6.62 -4.15 -1.50
CA PHE A 26 7.55 -3.05 -1.76
C PHE A 26 8.81 -3.62 -2.41
N ASP A 27 8.70 -4.01 -3.67
CA ASP A 27 9.72 -4.79 -4.36
C ASP A 27 11.01 -4.02 -4.66
N SER A 28 12.12 -4.71 -4.50
CA SER A 28 13.40 -4.27 -5.05
C SER A 28 13.40 -4.40 -6.59
N PRO A 29 14.12 -3.51 -7.30
CA PRO A 29 14.92 -2.40 -6.79
C PRO A 29 14.12 -1.10 -6.58
N TYR A 30 12.83 -1.08 -6.95
CA TYR A 30 12.05 0.15 -7.09
C TYR A 30 11.75 0.85 -5.76
N TRP A 31 11.74 0.09 -4.66
CA TRP A 31 11.46 0.58 -3.33
C TRP A 31 12.69 0.66 -2.42
N ASP A 32 13.88 0.33 -2.92
CA ASP A 32 15.09 0.27 -2.11
C ASP A 32 15.49 1.66 -1.58
N ASP A 33 15.37 2.68 -2.42
CA ASP A 33 15.70 4.08 -2.07
C ASP A 33 14.53 4.85 -1.44
N ILE A 34 13.36 4.21 -1.29
CA ILE A 34 12.19 4.85 -0.69
C ILE A 34 12.24 4.68 0.83
N SER A 35 12.16 5.80 1.54
CA SER A 35 12.25 5.82 3.01
C SER A 35 11.21 4.90 3.67
N ASP A 36 11.60 4.27 4.78
CA ASP A 36 10.69 3.42 5.56
C ASP A 36 9.46 4.18 6.05
N SER A 37 9.58 5.48 6.35
CA SER A 37 8.43 6.31 6.74
C SER A 37 7.38 6.43 5.61
N ALA A 38 7.81 6.42 4.35
CA ALA A 38 6.89 6.41 3.21
C ALA A 38 6.13 5.09 3.10
N LYS A 39 6.86 3.98 3.30
CA LYS A 39 6.29 2.63 3.25
C LYS A 39 5.29 2.45 4.38
N ASP A 40 5.64 2.89 5.58
CA ASP A 40 4.78 2.90 6.76
C ASP A 40 3.50 3.72 6.53
N PHE A 41 3.62 4.91 5.95
CA PHE A 41 2.46 5.73 5.58
C PHE A 41 1.50 5.00 4.64
N ILE A 42 2.03 4.37 3.59
CA ILE A 42 1.24 3.60 2.63
C ILE A 42 0.57 2.40 3.30
N GLN A 43 1.26 1.72 4.21
CA GLN A 43 0.71 0.59 4.95
C GLN A 43 -0.53 0.96 5.78
N HIS A 44 -0.48 2.11 6.45
CA HIS A 44 -1.62 2.60 7.23
C HIS A 44 -2.83 3.00 6.37
N LEU A 45 -2.60 3.43 5.12
CA LEU A 45 -3.68 3.75 4.17
C LEU A 45 -4.22 2.53 3.43
N MET A 46 -3.37 1.55 3.15
CA MET A 46 -3.72 0.30 2.48
C MET A 46 -4.09 -0.83 3.46
N GLU A 47 -4.38 -0.49 4.72
CA GLU A 47 -4.85 -1.43 5.73
C GLU A 47 -6.20 -2.04 5.33
N LYS A 48 -6.29 -3.36 5.42
CA LYS A 48 -7.45 -4.16 5.03
C LYS A 48 -8.65 -3.86 5.93
N ASP A 49 -8.42 -3.78 7.23
CA ASP A 49 -9.45 -3.50 8.22
C ASP A 49 -9.79 -1.99 8.23
N PRO A 50 -11.00 -1.59 7.78
CA PRO A 50 -11.36 -0.17 7.74
C PRO A 50 -11.34 0.52 9.11
N SER A 51 -11.44 -0.24 10.21
CA SER A 51 -11.37 0.32 11.57
C SER A 51 -9.94 0.64 12.01
N LYS A 52 -8.93 0.04 11.37
CA LYS A 52 -7.50 0.28 11.61
C LYS A 52 -6.88 1.22 10.58
N ARG A 53 -7.50 1.32 9.40
CA ARG A 53 -7.07 2.21 8.33
C ARG A 53 -7.11 3.66 8.79
N PHE A 54 -6.06 4.40 8.44
CA PHE A 54 -6.01 5.82 8.75
C PHE A 54 -7.17 6.60 8.14
N THR A 55 -7.73 7.50 8.93
CA THR A 55 -8.56 8.58 8.41
C THR A 55 -7.68 9.62 7.72
N CYS A 56 -8.30 10.50 6.94
CA CYS A 56 -7.59 11.62 6.31
C CYS A 56 -6.86 12.50 7.34
N GLU A 57 -7.46 12.73 8.50
CA GLU A 57 -6.87 13.51 9.59
C GLU A 57 -5.64 12.83 10.18
N GLN A 58 -5.69 11.52 10.40
CA GLN A 58 -4.54 10.73 10.89
C GLN A 58 -3.41 10.74 9.85
N ALA A 59 -3.76 10.58 8.57
CA ALA A 59 -2.80 10.62 7.48
C ALA A 59 -2.08 11.98 7.40
N LEU A 60 -2.79 13.09 7.58
CA LEU A 60 -2.20 14.44 7.59
C LEU A 60 -1.23 14.69 8.75
N GLN A 61 -1.30 13.91 9.83
CA GLN A 61 -0.41 14.03 10.98
C GLN A 61 0.78 13.06 10.93
N HIS A 62 0.84 12.20 9.91
CA HIS A 62 1.92 11.25 9.76
C HIS A 62 3.24 11.99 9.44
N PRO A 63 4.41 11.52 9.95
CA PRO A 63 5.70 12.19 9.77
C PRO A 63 6.28 12.17 8.34
N TRP A 64 5.62 11.50 7.40
CA TRP A 64 6.03 11.42 5.99
C TRP A 64 5.28 12.46 5.17
#